data_AF-A0AAD6IL17-F1
#
_entry.id   AF-A0AAD6IL17-F1
#
_cell.length_a   1.000
_cell.length_b   1.000
_cell.length_c   1.000
_cell.angle_alpha   90.00
_cell.angle_beta   90.00
_cell.angle_gamma   90.00
#
_symmetry.space_group_name_H-M   'P 1'
#
loop_
_entity.id
_entity.type
_entity.pdbx_description
1 polymer ?
#
loop_
_entity_poly.entity_id
_entity_poly.type
_entity_poly.pdbx_seq_one_letter_code
_entity_poly.pdbx_strand_id
1 'polypeptide(L)'
;MHGILPNGKKTDLALPNSDEFPLFMAPSSQWAPAPFNKAALSTVQKAIERITDPEDLSGLCHIGQNIQFLKSRLWGGLAPVPASRWREKDLNNPDHFTIAHEYLTSAIAVFEYLNIPQIRTNMCDTFNKISGDFGEMQDALNARRKAQGNLSPELNLTALWEQFIRALYEVMTSTAHSWVLARVAELRERTMDSFSESQRLGRLWSDGQPHLGRCC
;
A
#
# COMPACT_ATOMS: atom_id res chain seq x y z
N MET A 1 18.31 13.59 -3.53
CA MET A 1 17.25 12.58 -3.78
C MET A 1 17.22 12.26 -5.27
N HIS A 2 17.00 11.00 -5.64
CA HIS A 2 17.20 10.54 -7.02
C HIS A 2 15.92 10.49 -7.87
N GLY A 3 14.77 10.95 -7.35
CA GLY A 3 13.50 10.91 -8.06
C GLY A 3 12.95 9.49 -8.25
N ILE A 4 13.29 8.57 -7.36
CA ILE A 4 12.82 7.17 -7.43
C ILE A 4 11.46 7.09 -6.75
N LEU A 5 10.44 6.69 -7.52
CA LEU A 5 9.08 6.47 -7.07
C LEU A 5 8.96 5.13 -6.30
N PRO A 6 7.89 4.91 -5.52
CA PRO A 6 7.69 3.67 -4.75
C PRO A 6 7.82 2.38 -5.55
N ASN A 7 7.41 2.39 -6.82
CA ASN A 7 7.49 1.25 -7.74
C ASN A 7 8.89 1.07 -8.38
N GLY A 8 9.90 1.82 -7.92
CA GLY A 8 11.28 1.78 -8.43
C GLY A 8 11.50 2.56 -9.73
N LYS A 9 10.44 3.08 -10.37
CA LYS A 9 10.57 3.91 -11.57
C LYS A 9 11.16 5.28 -11.20
N LYS A 10 11.95 5.85 -12.10
CA LYS A 10 12.48 7.21 -11.94
C LYS A 10 11.53 8.22 -12.60
N THR A 11 11.27 9.33 -11.93
CA THR A 11 10.53 10.45 -12.52
C THR A 11 11.42 11.26 -13.47
N ASP A 12 10.81 11.75 -14.55
CA ASP A 12 11.43 12.70 -15.49
C ASP A 12 11.14 14.17 -15.11
N LEU A 13 10.34 14.40 -14.06
CA LEU A 13 10.02 15.74 -13.59
C LEU A 13 11.19 16.37 -12.83
N ALA A 14 11.26 17.70 -12.89
CA ALA A 14 12.25 18.47 -12.14
C ALA A 14 12.09 18.26 -10.63
N LEU A 15 13.22 18.07 -9.95
CA LEU A 15 13.25 17.83 -8.51
C LEU A 15 13.61 19.12 -7.75
N PRO A 16 13.18 19.24 -6.48
CA PRO A 16 13.69 20.26 -5.59
C PRO A 16 15.21 20.13 -5.41
N ASN A 17 15.88 21.27 -5.34
CA ASN A 17 17.29 21.34 -4.98
C ASN A 17 17.46 21.00 -3.49
N SER A 18 18.65 20.56 -3.11
CA SER A 18 18.92 20.11 -1.73
C SER A 18 18.63 21.18 -0.67
N ASP A 19 18.84 22.45 -1.00
CA ASP A 19 18.60 23.61 -0.14
C ASP A 19 17.11 24.00 -0.05
N GLU A 20 16.26 23.47 -0.93
CA GLU A 20 14.83 23.76 -0.93
C GLU A 20 14.03 22.82 -0.01
N PHE A 21 14.57 21.65 0.34
CA PHE A 21 13.87 20.69 1.22
C PHE A 21 13.53 21.26 2.61
N PRO A 22 14.42 21.99 3.31
CA PRO A 22 14.08 22.61 4.58
C PRO A 22 12.90 23.58 4.48
N LEU A 23 12.64 24.16 3.31
CA LEU A 23 11.55 25.12 3.09
C LEU A 23 10.16 24.46 3.19
N PHE A 24 10.05 23.15 2.97
CA PHE A 24 8.80 22.40 3.18
C PHE A 24 8.38 22.34 4.65
N MET A 25 9.34 22.50 5.57
CA MET A 25 9.12 22.52 7.01
C MET A 25 8.87 23.93 7.55
N ALA A 26 9.11 24.98 6.75
CA ALA A 26 8.96 26.37 7.13
C ALA A 26 7.72 27.01 6.47
N PRO A 27 6.96 27.86 7.17
CA PRO A 27 5.89 28.64 6.57
C PRO A 27 6.41 29.53 5.42
N SER A 28 5.64 29.65 4.34
CA SER A 28 6.06 30.44 3.17
C SER A 28 6.28 31.93 3.50
N SER A 29 5.63 32.45 4.55
CA SER A 29 5.88 33.79 5.08
C SER A 29 7.32 34.07 5.48
N GLN A 30 8.14 33.05 5.73
CA GLN A 30 9.53 33.21 6.15
C GLN A 30 10.53 33.23 5.00
N TRP A 31 10.17 32.72 3.82
CA TRP A 31 11.16 32.43 2.78
C TRP A 31 10.70 32.68 1.34
N ALA A 32 9.40 32.75 1.08
CA ALA A 32 8.87 32.96 -0.25
C ALA A 32 8.88 34.45 -0.62
N PRO A 33 9.03 34.79 -1.90
CA PRO A 33 8.79 36.15 -2.37
C PRO A 33 7.29 36.48 -2.40
N ALA A 34 6.95 37.77 -2.42
CA ALA A 34 5.59 38.21 -2.69
C ALA A 34 5.13 37.75 -4.09
N PRO A 35 3.84 37.40 -4.28
CA PRO A 35 2.73 37.44 -3.32
C PRO A 35 2.57 36.18 -2.45
N PHE A 36 3.50 35.22 -2.52
CA PHE A 36 3.40 33.89 -1.90
C PHE A 36 3.82 33.84 -0.43
N ASN A 37 4.30 34.95 0.13
CA ASN A 37 4.85 35.08 1.48
C ASN A 37 3.77 35.24 2.59
N LYS A 38 2.65 34.52 2.48
CA LYS A 38 1.48 34.73 3.34
C LYS A 38 1.11 33.54 4.23
N ALA A 39 1.57 32.33 3.92
CA ALA A 39 1.15 31.15 4.69
C ALA A 39 1.81 31.15 6.07
N ALA A 40 1.01 30.86 7.10
CA ALA A 40 1.43 30.75 8.50
C ALA A 40 1.86 29.31 8.87
N LEU A 41 1.34 28.31 8.16
CA LEU A 41 1.71 26.90 8.33
C LEU A 41 2.63 26.45 7.20
N SER A 42 3.51 25.49 7.50
CA SER A 42 4.35 24.85 6.49
C SER A 42 3.55 23.83 5.68
N THR A 43 4.02 23.51 4.46
CA THR A 43 3.39 22.51 3.59
C THR A 43 3.30 21.15 4.28
N VAL A 44 4.32 20.76 5.04
CA VAL A 44 4.32 19.48 5.78
C VAL A 44 3.31 19.49 6.92
N GLN A 45 3.18 20.59 7.67
CA GLN A 45 2.17 20.70 8.73
C GLN A 45 0.76 20.57 8.17
N LYS A 46 0.43 21.31 7.11
CA LYS A 46 -0.87 21.21 6.44
C LYS A 46 -1.15 19.79 5.92
N ALA A 47 -0.13 19.10 5.38
CA ALA A 47 -0.27 17.72 4.93
C ALA A 47 -0.53 16.74 6.08
N ILE A 48 0.20 16.88 7.20
CA ILE A 48 -0.02 16.08 8.41
C ILE A 48 -1.44 16.29 8.91
N GLU A 49 -1.86 17.54 9.11
CA GLU A 49 -3.20 17.87 9.60
C GLU A 49 -4.29 17.16 8.79
N ARG A 50 -4.18 17.16 7.45
CA ARG A 50 -5.17 16.50 6.58
C ARG A 50 -5.12 14.98 6.59
N ILE A 51 -3.97 14.38 6.90
CA ILE A 51 -3.84 12.93 7.03
C ILE A 51 -4.31 12.47 8.41
N THR A 52 -4.16 13.32 9.44
CA THR A 52 -4.45 12.98 10.84
C THR A 52 -5.78 13.51 11.35
N ASP A 53 -6.50 14.34 10.59
CA ASP A 53 -7.73 15.00 11.03
C ASP A 53 -8.76 13.99 11.58
N PRO A 54 -9.07 14.04 12.89
CA PRO A 54 -9.99 13.12 13.53
C PRO A 54 -11.44 13.27 13.12
N GLU A 55 -11.86 14.41 12.53
CA GLU A 55 -13.27 14.57 12.13
C GLU A 55 -13.70 13.58 11.04
N ASP A 56 -12.74 13.00 10.32
CA ASP A 56 -12.94 11.93 9.34
C ASP A 56 -12.89 10.51 9.93
N LEU A 57 -12.57 10.39 11.22
CA LEU A 57 -12.63 9.11 11.95
C LEU A 57 -14.06 8.79 12.44
N SER A 58 -15.01 9.71 12.28
CA SER A 58 -16.45 9.47 12.51
C SER A 58 -17.05 8.46 11.51
N GLY A 59 -16.33 8.21 10.40
CA GLY A 59 -16.58 7.15 9.43
C GLY A 59 -15.73 5.88 9.63
N LEU A 60 -15.03 5.75 10.76
CA LEU A 60 -14.53 4.45 11.24
C LEU A 60 -15.74 3.57 11.56
N CYS A 61 -16.41 3.05 10.53
CA CYS A 61 -17.02 1.74 10.65
C CYS A 61 -16.02 0.88 11.42
N HIS A 62 -16.46 0.16 12.45
CA HIS A 62 -15.63 -0.71 13.29
C HIS A 62 -14.93 -1.77 12.44
N ILE A 63 -13.94 -1.34 11.70
CA ILE A 63 -13.07 -2.14 10.89
C ILE A 63 -12.21 -2.83 11.91
N GLY A 64 -12.27 -4.15 11.92
CA GLY A 64 -11.45 -4.94 12.82
C GLY A 64 -10.00 -4.46 12.73
N GLN A 65 -9.30 -4.47 13.87
CA GLN A 65 -7.89 -4.06 13.95
C GLN A 65 -7.03 -4.78 12.90
N ASN A 66 -7.45 -5.97 12.45
CA ASN A 66 -6.87 -6.72 11.34
C ASN A 66 -6.84 -5.93 10.02
N ILE A 67 -7.94 -5.33 9.58
CA ILE A 67 -8.01 -4.61 8.30
C ILE A 67 -7.22 -3.31 8.39
N GLN A 68 -7.28 -2.57 9.50
CA GLN A 68 -6.44 -1.36 9.67
C GLN A 68 -4.95 -1.71 9.64
N PHE A 69 -4.54 -2.76 10.35
CA PHE A 69 -3.15 -3.25 10.34
C PHE A 69 -2.70 -3.66 8.93
N LEU A 70 -3.53 -4.43 8.21
CA LEU A 70 -3.22 -4.87 6.85
C LEU A 70 -3.18 -3.71 5.86
N LYS A 71 -4.10 -2.76 5.97
CA LYS A 71 -4.11 -1.51 5.19
C LYS A 71 -2.80 -0.75 5.38
N SER A 72 -2.34 -0.57 6.62
CA SER A 72 -1.06 0.11 6.92
C SER A 72 0.15 -0.63 6.34
N ARG A 73 0.18 -1.97 6.40
CA ARG A 73 1.26 -2.75 5.76
C ARG A 73 1.27 -2.59 4.25
N LEU A 74 0.11 -2.70 3.62
CA LEU A 74 -0.05 -2.58 2.18
C LEU A 74 0.29 -1.18 1.68
N TRP A 75 -0.07 -0.13 2.42
CA TRP A 75 0.38 1.24 2.17
C TRP A 75 1.90 1.38 2.21
N GLY A 76 2.58 0.63 3.08
CA GLY A 76 4.04 0.56 3.13
C GLY A 76 4.67 -0.33 2.05
N GLY A 77 3.89 -0.88 1.11
CA GLY A 77 4.36 -1.82 0.09
C GLY A 77 4.78 -3.19 0.67
N LEU A 78 4.30 -3.54 1.86
CA LEU A 78 4.63 -4.79 2.52
C LEU A 78 3.52 -5.82 2.27
N ALA A 79 3.91 -7.09 2.13
CA ALA A 79 2.97 -8.20 2.07
C ALA A 79 2.07 -8.23 3.33
N PRO A 80 0.78 -8.62 3.19
CA PRO A 80 -0.16 -8.82 4.30
C PRO A 80 0.44 -9.67 5.43
N VAL A 81 0.98 -10.83 5.07
CA VAL A 81 1.75 -11.70 5.96
C VAL A 81 3.06 -12.08 5.27
N PRO A 82 4.23 -11.81 5.86
CA PRO A 82 5.51 -12.27 5.31
C PRO A 82 5.54 -13.79 5.12
N ALA A 83 6.23 -14.28 4.09
CA ALA A 83 6.31 -15.71 3.81
C ALA A 83 6.93 -16.53 4.96
N SER A 84 7.87 -15.95 5.72
CA SER A 84 8.41 -16.57 6.94
C SER A 84 7.32 -16.79 7.99
N ARG A 85 6.56 -15.74 8.32
CA ARG A 85 5.45 -15.81 9.29
C ARG A 85 4.31 -16.71 8.82
N TRP A 86 4.06 -16.78 7.52
CA TRP A 86 3.09 -17.73 6.95
C TRP A 86 3.49 -19.18 7.24
N ARG A 87 4.77 -19.52 7.05
CA ARG A 87 5.32 -20.85 7.37
C ARG A 87 5.38 -21.13 8.87
N GLU A 88 5.78 -20.15 9.69
CA GLU A 88 5.80 -20.29 11.15
C GLU A 88 4.42 -20.62 11.72
N LYS A 89 3.35 -20.11 11.10
CA LYS A 89 1.96 -20.37 11.47
C LYS A 89 1.39 -21.66 10.87
N ASP A 90 2.20 -22.41 10.12
CA ASP A 90 1.80 -23.64 9.41
C ASP A 90 0.51 -23.46 8.58
N LEU A 91 0.37 -22.31 7.91
CA LEU A 91 -0.84 -21.97 7.16
C LEU A 91 -0.93 -22.67 5.79
N ASN A 92 0.08 -23.47 5.45
CA ASN A 92 0.05 -24.36 4.28
C ASN A 92 -0.54 -25.74 4.61
N ASN A 93 -0.79 -26.03 5.89
CA ASN A 93 -1.43 -27.25 6.33
C ASN A 93 -2.94 -27.18 6.05
N PRO A 94 -3.53 -28.17 5.33
CA PRO A 94 -4.96 -28.25 5.09
C PRO A 94 -5.81 -28.18 6.37
N ASP A 95 -5.30 -28.67 7.51
CA ASP A 95 -6.00 -28.62 8.80
C ASP A 95 -6.17 -27.17 9.31
N HIS A 96 -5.33 -26.25 8.84
CA HIS A 96 -5.39 -24.83 9.17
C HIS A 96 -6.05 -23.98 8.08
N PHE A 97 -6.72 -24.60 7.11
CA PHE A 97 -7.29 -23.91 5.94
C PHE A 97 -8.21 -22.75 6.32
N THR A 98 -9.04 -22.90 7.36
CA THR A 98 -9.92 -21.82 7.84
C THR A 98 -9.13 -20.57 8.24
N ILE A 99 -8.02 -20.74 8.95
CA ILE A 99 -7.16 -19.62 9.39
C ILE A 99 -6.45 -19.00 8.18
N ALA A 100 -5.95 -19.83 7.26
CA ALA A 100 -5.34 -19.37 6.02
C ALA A 100 -6.33 -18.55 5.17
N HIS A 101 -7.58 -19.02 5.07
CA HIS A 101 -8.68 -18.36 4.39
C HIS A 101 -8.99 -16.99 5.02
N GLU A 102 -9.05 -16.87 6.35
CA GLU A 102 -9.27 -15.58 7.02
C GLU A 102 -8.20 -14.53 6.66
N TYR A 103 -6.93 -14.93 6.58
CA TYR A 103 -5.86 -14.02 6.13
C TYR A 103 -6.04 -13.58 4.67
N LEU A 104 -6.45 -14.49 3.78
CA LEU A 104 -6.72 -14.19 2.37
C LEU A 104 -7.91 -13.23 2.24
N THR A 105 -9.03 -13.54 2.90
CA THR A 105 -10.23 -12.69 2.90
C THR A 105 -9.95 -11.33 3.53
N SER A 106 -9.13 -11.26 4.58
CA SER A 106 -8.76 -9.97 5.19
C SER A 106 -7.97 -9.06 4.24
N ALA A 107 -7.16 -9.63 3.34
CA ALA A 107 -6.48 -8.84 2.30
C ALA A 107 -7.48 -8.27 1.28
N ILE A 108 -8.52 -9.03 0.91
CA ILE A 108 -9.61 -8.57 0.03
C ILE A 108 -10.44 -7.48 0.72
N ALA A 109 -10.77 -7.68 1.99
CA ALA A 109 -11.56 -6.75 2.79
C ALA A 109 -10.91 -5.35 2.91
N VAL A 110 -9.58 -5.24 2.81
CA VAL A 110 -8.91 -3.92 2.71
C VAL A 110 -9.36 -3.19 1.45
N PHE A 111 -9.40 -3.84 0.30
CA PHE A 111 -9.81 -3.20 -0.96
C PHE A 111 -11.32 -2.95 -1.01
N GLU A 112 -12.13 -3.82 -0.40
CA GLU A 112 -13.56 -3.56 -0.22
C GLU A 112 -13.78 -2.30 0.64
N TYR A 113 -13.05 -2.18 1.75
CA TYR A 113 -13.06 -0.98 2.60
C TYR A 113 -12.67 0.28 1.83
N LEU A 114 -11.58 0.25 1.07
CA LEU A 114 -11.13 1.41 0.27
C LEU A 114 -12.12 1.79 -0.84
N ASN A 115 -12.96 0.85 -1.28
CA ASN A 115 -13.98 1.08 -2.29
C ASN A 115 -15.33 1.53 -1.71
N ILE A 116 -15.49 1.60 -0.37
CA ILE A 116 -16.67 2.20 0.24
C ILE A 116 -16.81 3.64 -0.28
N PRO A 117 -17.98 4.06 -0.80
CA PRO A 117 -18.13 5.37 -1.45
C PRO A 117 -17.61 6.55 -0.63
N GLN A 118 -17.94 6.57 0.67
CA GLN A 118 -17.46 7.61 1.59
C GLN A 118 -15.93 7.62 1.70
N ILE A 119 -15.32 6.45 1.89
CA ILE A 119 -13.86 6.32 2.03
C ILE A 119 -13.15 6.78 0.76
N ARG A 120 -13.67 6.40 -0.41
CA ARG A 120 -13.15 6.86 -1.70
C ARG A 120 -13.26 8.38 -1.84
N THR A 121 -14.39 8.98 -1.46
CA THR A 121 -14.56 10.45 -1.47
C THR A 121 -13.52 11.11 -0.57
N ASN A 122 -13.39 10.65 0.66
CA ASN A 122 -12.43 11.20 1.63
C ASN A 122 -10.98 11.11 1.13
N MET A 123 -10.61 9.99 0.51
CA MET A 123 -9.29 9.80 -0.08
C MET A 123 -9.04 10.75 -1.26
N CYS A 124 -10.03 10.92 -2.14
CA CYS A 124 -9.97 11.88 -3.24
C CYS A 124 -9.85 13.32 -2.71
N ASP A 125 -10.64 13.69 -1.71
CA ASP A 125 -10.61 15.02 -1.11
C ASP A 125 -9.26 15.29 -0.44
N THR A 126 -8.72 14.32 0.29
CA THR A 126 -7.39 14.41 0.91
C THR A 126 -6.30 14.57 -0.16
N PHE A 127 -6.35 13.76 -1.22
CA PHE A 127 -5.43 13.87 -2.35
C PHE A 127 -5.47 15.27 -2.98
N ASN A 128 -6.67 15.78 -3.26
CA ASN A 128 -6.88 17.09 -3.89
C ASN A 128 -6.41 18.24 -3.01
N LYS A 129 -6.71 18.19 -1.70
CA LYS A 129 -6.26 19.20 -0.74
C LYS A 129 -4.72 19.26 -0.67
N ILE A 130 -4.06 18.10 -0.53
CA ILE A 130 -2.58 18.02 -0.51
C ILE A 130 -1.99 18.49 -1.85
N SER A 131 -2.59 18.11 -2.98
CA SER A 131 -2.20 18.59 -4.30
C SER A 131 -2.28 20.12 -4.38
N GLY A 132 -3.36 20.73 -3.87
CA GLY A 132 -3.52 22.18 -3.80
C GLY A 132 -2.39 22.88 -3.03
N ASP A 133 -2.00 22.35 -1.87
CA ASP A 133 -0.86 22.89 -1.12
C ASP A 133 0.47 22.75 -1.83
N PHE A 134 0.68 21.63 -2.53
CA PHE A 134 1.86 21.49 -3.37
C PHE A 134 1.84 22.47 -4.55
N GLY A 135 0.66 22.83 -5.05
CA GLY A 135 0.45 23.94 -5.98
C GLY A 135 0.94 25.28 -5.43
N GLU A 136 0.51 25.64 -4.22
CA GLU A 136 0.98 26.87 -3.56
C GLU A 136 2.51 26.84 -3.33
N MET A 137 3.03 25.70 -2.90
CA MET A 137 4.46 25.50 -2.63
C MET A 137 5.31 25.60 -3.90
N GLN A 138 4.88 24.97 -5.00
CA GLN A 138 5.64 25.01 -6.25
C GLN A 138 5.71 26.43 -6.80
N ASP A 139 4.61 27.20 -6.70
CA ASP A 139 4.57 28.57 -7.22
C ASP A 139 5.52 29.47 -6.43
N ALA A 140 5.54 29.30 -5.10
CA ALA A 140 6.47 29.99 -4.21
C ALA A 140 7.94 29.63 -4.50
N LEU A 141 8.27 28.35 -4.68
CA LEU A 141 9.62 27.91 -5.02
C LEU A 141 10.06 28.39 -6.41
N ASN A 142 9.19 28.29 -7.42
CA ASN A 142 9.49 28.73 -8.77
C ASN A 142 9.69 30.26 -8.82
N ALA A 143 8.88 31.03 -8.08
CA ALA A 143 9.07 32.48 -7.94
C ALA A 143 10.41 32.80 -7.26
N ARG A 144 10.78 32.05 -6.21
CA ARG A 144 12.08 32.20 -5.54
C ARG A 144 13.25 31.90 -6.47
N ARG A 145 13.19 30.81 -7.25
CA ARG A 145 14.20 30.47 -8.28
C ARG A 145 14.38 31.61 -9.27
N LYS A 146 13.27 32.15 -9.81
CA LYS A 146 13.29 33.30 -10.73
C LYS A 146 13.93 34.54 -10.10
N ALA A 147 13.56 34.88 -8.87
CA ALA A 147 14.12 36.04 -8.15
C ALA A 147 15.63 35.90 -7.88
N GLN A 148 16.12 34.67 -7.70
CA GLN A 148 17.53 34.37 -7.47
C GLN A 148 18.34 34.17 -8.77
N GLY A 149 17.72 34.27 -9.95
CA GLY A 149 18.37 33.97 -11.22
C GLY A 149 18.78 32.50 -11.36
N ASN A 150 18.13 31.59 -10.62
CA ASN A 150 18.42 30.16 -10.69
C ASN A 150 17.89 29.58 -12.03
N LEU A 151 18.76 28.90 -12.76
CA LEU A 151 18.47 28.28 -14.07
C LEU A 151 17.87 26.86 -13.98
N SER A 152 17.58 26.40 -12.76
CA SER A 152 16.92 25.11 -12.52
C SER A 152 15.55 25.08 -13.21
N PRO A 153 15.16 23.96 -13.85
CA PRO A 153 13.84 23.83 -14.50
C PRO A 153 12.69 24.11 -13.52
N GLU A 154 11.55 24.59 -13.99
CA GLU A 154 10.40 24.81 -13.11
C GLU A 154 9.91 23.51 -12.48
N LEU A 155 9.54 23.59 -11.21
CA LEU A 155 8.97 22.49 -10.47
C LEU A 155 7.50 22.30 -10.83
N ASN A 156 7.09 21.05 -10.88
CA ASN A 156 5.69 20.64 -10.94
C ASN A 156 5.43 19.65 -9.79
N LEU A 157 5.21 20.20 -8.59
CA LEU A 157 5.03 19.41 -7.38
C LEU A 157 3.67 18.70 -7.38
N THR A 158 2.66 19.26 -8.02
CA THR A 158 1.34 18.61 -8.16
C THR A 158 1.42 17.35 -9.00
N ALA A 159 2.14 17.39 -10.13
CA ALA A 159 2.38 16.21 -10.95
C ALA A 159 3.30 15.19 -10.25
N LEU A 160 4.31 15.64 -9.49
CA LEU A 160 5.13 14.75 -8.67
C LEU A 160 4.29 14.02 -7.61
N TRP A 161 3.37 14.72 -6.95
CA TRP A 161 2.44 14.14 -5.99
C TRP A 161 1.52 13.10 -6.64
N GLU A 162 0.97 13.41 -7.81
CA GLU A 162 0.16 12.46 -8.58
C GLU A 162 0.98 11.20 -8.95
N GLN A 163 2.18 11.37 -9.50
CA GLN A 163 3.06 10.25 -9.86
C GLN A 163 3.40 9.39 -8.64
N PHE A 164 3.70 10.03 -7.51
CA PHE A 164 3.99 9.35 -6.26
C PHE A 164 2.80 8.51 -5.79
N ILE A 165 1.61 9.10 -5.72
CA ILE A 165 0.39 8.42 -5.25
C ILE A 165 -0.01 7.29 -6.19
N ARG A 166 0.08 7.50 -7.51
CA ARG A 166 -0.17 6.45 -8.51
C ARG A 166 0.78 5.28 -8.34
N ALA A 167 2.08 5.54 -8.20
CA ALA A 167 3.09 4.50 -7.98
C ALA A 167 2.85 3.77 -6.64
N LEU A 168 2.40 4.48 -5.61
CA LEU A 168 2.09 3.90 -4.31
C LEU A 168 0.91 2.91 -4.38
N TYR A 169 -0.18 3.28 -5.08
CA TYR A 169 -1.28 2.35 -5.36
C TYR A 169 -0.88 1.18 -6.27
N GLU A 170 -0.01 1.39 -7.25
CA GLU A 170 0.54 0.33 -8.10
C GLU A 170 1.27 -0.72 -7.24
N VAL A 171 2.15 -0.28 -6.33
CA VAL A 171 2.85 -1.19 -5.40
C VAL A 171 1.87 -1.87 -4.45
N MET A 172 0.93 -1.14 -3.86
CA MET A 172 -0.05 -1.69 -2.93
C MET A 172 -0.88 -2.81 -3.58
N THR A 173 -1.43 -2.55 -4.77
CA THR A 173 -2.29 -3.50 -5.50
C THR A 173 -1.50 -4.70 -6.00
N SER A 174 -0.33 -4.48 -6.63
CA SER A 174 0.52 -5.58 -7.11
C SER A 174 1.03 -6.45 -5.97
N THR A 175 1.47 -5.86 -4.85
CA THR A 175 1.94 -6.60 -3.67
C THR A 175 0.84 -7.48 -3.09
N ALA A 176 -0.37 -6.94 -2.91
CA ALA A 176 -1.49 -7.72 -2.41
C ALA A 176 -1.88 -8.85 -3.36
N HIS A 177 -2.00 -8.54 -4.66
CA HIS A 177 -2.41 -9.51 -5.68
C HIS A 177 -1.39 -10.65 -5.81
N SER A 178 -0.10 -10.34 -5.97
CA SER A 178 0.96 -11.34 -6.03
C SER A 178 1.02 -12.18 -4.76
N TRP A 179 0.80 -11.58 -3.59
CA TRP A 179 0.76 -12.31 -2.33
C TRP A 179 -0.42 -13.29 -2.26
N VAL A 180 -1.64 -12.86 -2.61
CA VAL A 180 -2.82 -13.73 -2.62
C VAL A 180 -2.62 -14.90 -3.58
N LEU A 181 -2.17 -14.64 -4.82
CA LEU A 181 -1.93 -15.68 -5.81
C LEU A 181 -0.89 -16.71 -5.35
N ALA A 182 0.22 -16.25 -4.77
CA ALA A 182 1.26 -17.14 -4.25
C ALA A 182 0.72 -18.05 -3.13
N ARG A 183 -0.06 -17.51 -2.20
CA ARG A 183 -0.62 -18.29 -1.08
C ARG A 183 -1.69 -19.27 -1.53
N VAL A 184 -2.54 -18.89 -2.48
CA VAL A 184 -3.53 -19.80 -3.07
C VAL A 184 -2.85 -20.93 -3.85
N ALA A 185 -1.79 -20.64 -4.59
CA ALA A 185 -1.01 -21.67 -5.29
C ALA A 185 -0.38 -22.67 -4.31
N GLU A 186 0.26 -22.19 -3.24
CA GLU A 186 0.85 -23.05 -2.20
C GLU A 186 -0.19 -23.96 -1.53
N LEU A 187 -1.37 -23.41 -1.19
CA LEU A 187 -2.47 -24.19 -0.61
C LEU A 187 -3.01 -25.25 -1.59
N ARG A 188 -3.13 -24.90 -2.86
CA ARG A 188 -3.60 -25.82 -3.91
C ARG A 188 -2.64 -26.99 -4.08
N GLU A 189 -1.34 -26.72 -4.18
CA GLU A 189 -0.30 -27.75 -4.30
C GLU A 189 -0.37 -28.73 -3.12
N ARG A 190 -0.40 -28.20 -1.89
CA ARG A 190 -0.49 -29.04 -0.67
C ARG A 190 -1.75 -29.88 -0.60
N THR A 191 -2.88 -29.34 -1.04
CA THR A 191 -4.14 -30.09 -1.07
C THR A 191 -4.09 -31.23 -2.10
N MET A 192 -3.50 -30.97 -3.28
CA MET A 192 -3.32 -31.99 -4.32
C MET A 192 -2.35 -33.10 -3.89
N ASP A 193 -1.27 -32.74 -3.18
CA ASP A 193 -0.31 -33.72 -2.63
C ASP A 193 -1.00 -34.62 -1.59
N SER A 194 -1.71 -34.04 -0.62
CA SER A 194 -2.45 -34.79 0.41
C SER A 194 -3.49 -35.75 -0.19
N PHE A 195 -4.21 -35.30 -1.22
CA PHE A 195 -5.17 -36.15 -1.92
C PHE A 195 -4.47 -37.31 -2.65
N SER A 196 -3.34 -37.04 -3.30
CA SER A 196 -2.56 -38.06 -4.03
C SER A 196 -1.96 -39.10 -3.07
N GLU A 197 -1.46 -38.67 -1.92
CA GLU A 197 -0.99 -39.55 -0.85
C GLU A 197 -2.11 -40.41 -0.28
N SER A 198 -3.27 -39.82 0.00
CA SER A 198 -4.46 -40.52 0.48
C SER A 198 -4.91 -41.60 -0.52
N GLN A 199 -4.91 -41.30 -1.82
CA GLN A 199 -5.21 -42.30 -2.86
C GLN A 199 -4.15 -43.41 -2.94
N ARG A 200 -2.87 -43.07 -2.80
CA ARG A 200 -1.77 -44.06 -2.81
C ARG A 200 -1.88 -45.00 -1.62
N LEU A 201 -2.16 -44.47 -0.43
CA LEU A 201 -2.41 -45.26 0.76
C LEU A 201 -3.64 -46.15 0.56
N GLY A 202 -4.78 -45.60 0.10
CA GLY A 202 -5.98 -46.39 -0.19
C GLY A 202 -5.71 -47.57 -1.13
N ARG A 203 -4.91 -47.38 -2.18
CA ARG A 203 -4.48 -48.46 -3.10
C ARG A 203 -3.63 -49.52 -2.39
N LEU A 204 -2.64 -49.12 -1.60
CA LEU A 204 -1.79 -50.06 -0.84
C LEU A 204 -2.59 -50.88 0.19
N TRP A 205 -3.62 -50.29 0.80
CA TRP A 205 -4.54 -51.01 1.69
C TRP A 205 -5.45 -52.00 0.94
N SER A 206 -5.89 -51.67 -0.27
CA SER A 206 -6.65 -52.59 -1.13
C SER A 206 -5.80 -53.74 -1.70
N ASP A 207 -4.56 -53.47 -2.08
CA ASP A 207 -3.63 -54.48 -2.63
C ASP A 207 -3.02 -55.38 -1.53
N GLY A 208 -3.03 -54.92 -0.28
CA GLY A 208 -2.54 -55.64 0.89
C GLY A 208 -3.57 -56.53 1.60
N GLN A 209 -4.83 -56.58 1.13
CA GLN A 209 -5.80 -57.55 1.67
C GLN A 209 -5.47 -58.95 1.13
N PRO A 210 -5.10 -59.93 1.99
CA PRO A 210 -5.05 -61.31 1.55
C PRO A 210 -6.48 -61.68 1.16
N HIS A 211 -6.67 -62.17 -0.06
CA HIS A 211 -7.88 -62.89 -0.41
C HIS A 211 -8.01 -64.07 0.55
N LEU A 212 -8.81 -63.89 1.61
CA LEU A 212 -9.38 -64.99 2.37
C LEU A 212 -10.22 -65.77 1.38
N GLY A 213 -9.57 -66.79 0.81
CA GLY A 213 -10.19 -67.78 -0.05
C GLY A 213 -11.43 -68.28 0.66
N ARG A 214 -12.56 -68.22 -0.04
CA ARG A 214 -13.76 -68.93 0.35
C ARG A 214 -13.44 -70.43 0.33
N CYS A 215 -13.08 -70.97 1.47
CA CYS A 215 -13.25 -72.38 1.76
C CYS A 215 -14.64 -72.55 2.37
N CYS A 216 -15.56 -73.05 1.54
CA CYS A 216 -16.65 -74.01 1.82
C CYS A 216 -17.71 -73.88 0.72
#